data_AF-A0A0F7ZMI9-F1
#
_entry.id   AF-A0A0F7ZMI9-F1
#
_cell.length_a   1.000
_cell.length_b   1.000
_cell.length_c   1.000
_cell.angle_alpha   90.00
_cell.angle_beta   90.00
_cell.angle_gamma   90.00
#
_symmetry.space_group_name_H-M   'P 1'
#
loop_
_entity.id
_entity.type
_entity.pdbx_description
1 polymer ?
#
loop_
_entity_poly.entity_id
_entity_poly.type
_entity_poly.pdbx_seq_one_letter_code
_entity_poly.pdbx_strand_id
1 'polypeptide(L)'
;MLLVPAIFGLAALATHEQVPYKDGLSRGQGFNTYTQTGCMHNAVDITEPIKSDNASPDQVEVTYAAEKIVEYQKLIQSLDISASATMSEASTGGEGGAKARFLDQSEFESSFLTYLVKVDVRRQPSSSSKYAFKWIKPRNPHRAYCNRFISGKGGALFARVSIITKDASKHREVEQSAEVAFSVFGINTKVTDSIKSSFEEIQKHSEVRVFLHYVGAPPEYKDKISAGHNDELLQLKETADRFLAEAQRHEWRRFALLEKYDNLAQFNSSFEPLDYAEASDRSWSVFGDFTEYLGIQKLIRQVPSTQYSGGRVTRDRLDRRASDIIAGYRRWVARVARRPQFAKQRPAYSHPAVFREQILLAIRPNKYIVQRLSLGKDGSTDIIDKTLRPGAAKLFEIRAYDKPGVPGTVNLMFVKKRGEDKFTCLMGRSVTPGYEMLSQLWVFDAPVHAVGNETVEVVTRPRMGSIELVPRHDEASMRRRLARRAPQVSLWSNGPGKSRAAAGLFAFYIRSA
;
A
#
# COMPACT_ATOMS: atom_id res chain seq x y z
N MET A 1 -31.53 41.62 -20.32
CA MET A 1 -30.95 41.92 -18.99
C MET A 1 -29.70 41.08 -18.87
N LEU A 2 -28.53 41.71 -18.94
CA LEU A 2 -27.22 41.07 -19.12
C LEU A 2 -26.79 40.26 -17.88
N LEU A 3 -26.33 39.03 -18.10
CA LEU A 3 -25.53 38.26 -17.16
C LEU A 3 -24.07 38.76 -17.21
N VAL A 4 -23.53 39.14 -16.05
CA VAL A 4 -22.09 39.34 -15.86
C VAL A 4 -21.62 38.22 -14.91
N PRO A 5 -20.65 37.37 -15.30
CA PRO A 5 -20.05 36.43 -14.37
C PRO A 5 -18.99 37.18 -13.55
N ALA A 6 -19.14 37.13 -12.23
CA ALA A 6 -18.14 37.62 -11.29
C ALA A 6 -16.88 36.75 -11.40
N ILE A 7 -15.81 37.37 -11.90
CA ILE A 7 -14.46 36.82 -11.93
C ILE A 7 -13.98 36.72 -10.48
N PHE A 8 -13.98 35.51 -9.91
CA PHE A 8 -13.22 35.24 -8.69
C PHE A 8 -11.74 35.22 -9.07
N GLY A 9 -11.03 36.29 -8.72
CA GLY A 9 -9.58 36.33 -8.75
C GLY A 9 -9.02 35.29 -7.78
N LEU A 10 -8.32 34.28 -8.31
CA LEU A 10 -7.41 33.47 -7.52
C LEU A 10 -6.27 34.38 -7.03
N ALA A 11 -6.36 34.85 -5.79
CA ALA A 11 -5.18 35.27 -5.06
C ALA A 11 -4.32 34.02 -4.83
N ALA A 12 -3.12 33.99 -5.43
CA ALA A 12 -2.12 32.99 -5.14
C ALA A 12 -1.70 33.13 -3.67
N LEU A 13 -2.26 32.29 -2.79
CA LEU A 13 -1.81 32.16 -1.41
C LEU A 13 -0.38 31.62 -1.44
N ALA A 14 0.54 32.35 -0.79
CA ALA A 14 1.90 31.88 -0.56
C ALA A 14 1.83 30.54 0.19
N THR A 15 2.28 29.46 -0.45
CA THR A 15 2.25 28.11 0.14
C THR A 15 3.40 27.99 1.15
N HIS A 16 3.10 28.10 2.43
CA HIS A 16 4.06 27.77 3.49
C HIS A 16 4.44 26.29 3.44
N GLU A 17 5.72 25.96 3.64
CA GLU A 17 6.20 24.57 3.71
C GLU A 17 5.66 23.92 5.00
N GLN A 18 5.03 22.75 4.89
CA GLN A 18 4.37 22.06 6.01
C GLN A 18 4.84 20.63 6.12
N VAL A 19 4.93 20.12 7.35
CA VAL A 19 5.28 18.72 7.63
C VAL A 19 4.44 18.17 8.79
N PRO A 20 4.14 16.86 8.81
CA PRO A 20 3.42 16.23 9.89
C PRO A 20 4.11 16.44 11.24
N TYR A 21 3.32 16.75 12.25
CA TYR A 21 3.79 16.75 13.62
C TYR A 21 4.13 15.32 14.07
N LYS A 22 5.16 15.19 14.89
CA LYS A 22 5.55 13.96 15.58
C LYS A 22 5.67 14.26 17.07
N ASP A 23 5.36 13.27 17.91
CA ASP A 23 5.51 13.42 19.35
C ASP A 23 6.97 13.79 19.69
N GLY A 24 7.13 14.78 20.56
CA GLY A 24 8.45 15.35 20.90
C GLY A 24 8.86 16.55 20.05
N LEU A 25 8.12 16.94 19.01
CA LEU A 25 8.35 18.22 18.33
C LEU A 25 7.83 19.40 19.17
N SER A 26 8.62 20.47 19.27
CA SER A 26 8.21 21.69 19.98
C SER A 26 8.18 22.91 19.07
N ARG A 27 7.32 23.87 19.40
CA ARG A 27 7.33 25.19 18.76
C ARG A 27 8.71 25.82 18.92
N GLY A 28 9.17 26.53 17.89
CA GLY A 28 10.49 27.18 17.89
C GLY A 28 11.66 26.21 17.80
N GLN A 29 11.42 24.91 17.64
CA GLN A 29 12.48 23.92 17.40
C GLN A 29 12.99 24.04 15.97
N GLY A 30 14.31 23.89 15.78
CA GLY A 30 14.90 23.67 14.47
C GLY A 30 14.44 22.34 13.87
N PHE A 31 14.36 22.26 12.54
CA PHE A 31 13.73 21.15 11.85
C PHE A 31 14.46 20.80 10.56
N ASN A 32 14.64 19.50 10.32
CA ASN A 32 15.19 18.96 9.08
C ASN A 32 14.05 18.54 8.16
N THR A 33 13.82 19.28 7.07
CA THR A 33 12.69 19.01 6.16
C THR A 33 12.86 17.74 5.34
N TYR A 34 14.10 17.32 5.11
CA TYR A 34 14.40 16.09 4.39
C TYR A 34 14.07 14.85 5.22
N THR A 35 14.59 14.71 6.44
CA THR A 35 14.28 13.54 7.30
C THR A 35 12.99 13.71 8.10
N GLN A 36 12.40 14.91 8.09
CA GLN A 36 11.26 15.30 8.92
C GLN A 36 11.48 15.01 10.41
N THR A 37 12.61 15.45 10.92
CA THR A 37 13.02 15.26 12.33
C THR A 37 13.33 16.60 12.98
N GLY A 38 12.94 16.73 14.25
CA GLY A 38 13.32 17.88 15.08
C GLY A 38 14.82 17.89 15.40
N CYS A 39 15.35 19.09 15.56
CA CYS A 39 16.75 19.37 15.90
C CYS A 39 16.79 20.10 17.24
N MET A 40 17.45 21.25 17.35
CA MET A 40 17.54 22.02 18.59
C MET A 40 16.18 22.59 19.02
N HIS A 41 15.75 22.29 20.25
CA HIS A 41 14.63 22.96 20.90
C HIS A 41 14.95 24.43 21.21
N ASN A 42 13.93 25.29 21.15
CA ASN A 42 14.06 26.72 21.42
C ASN A 42 15.12 27.41 20.53
N ALA A 43 15.23 26.98 19.27
CA ALA A 43 16.03 27.66 18.26
C ALA A 43 15.46 29.07 17.94
N VAL A 44 14.15 29.22 18.06
CA VAL A 44 13.42 30.48 17.87
C VAL A 44 12.43 30.64 19.01
N ASP A 45 12.45 31.78 19.70
CA ASP A 45 11.37 32.16 20.60
C ASP A 45 10.20 32.69 19.79
N ILE A 46 9.00 32.20 20.10
CA ILE A 46 7.78 32.62 19.42
C ILE A 46 6.82 33.19 20.45
N THR A 47 6.51 34.47 20.30
CA THR A 47 5.59 35.20 21.17
C THR A 47 4.29 35.45 20.40
N GLU A 48 3.21 34.79 20.83
CA GLU A 48 1.86 35.13 20.36
C GLU A 48 1.37 36.37 21.12
N PRO A 49 0.67 37.30 20.45
CA PRO A 49 -0.06 38.33 21.15
C PRO A 49 -1.17 37.68 21.99
N ILE A 50 -1.45 38.28 23.14
CA ILE A 50 -2.56 37.86 24.01
C ILE A 50 -3.84 37.89 23.17
N LYS A 51 -4.55 36.76 23.08
CA LYS A 51 -5.87 36.68 22.45
C LYS A 51 -6.78 37.67 23.20
N SER A 52 -7.11 38.79 22.57
CA SER A 52 -8.21 39.65 23.05
C SER A 52 -9.53 38.99 22.63
N ASP A 53 -10.61 39.22 23.37
CA ASP A 53 -11.95 38.68 23.07
C ASP A 53 -12.48 39.11 21.68
N ASN A 54 -11.81 40.05 21.01
CA ASN A 54 -12.11 40.57 19.66
C ASN A 54 -11.11 40.11 18.58
N ALA A 55 -10.19 39.17 18.87
CA ALA A 55 -9.28 38.64 17.87
C ALA A 55 -10.05 37.80 16.83
N SER A 56 -9.79 38.05 15.55
CA SER A 56 -10.37 37.23 14.46
C SER A 56 -10.02 35.75 14.72
N PRO A 57 -11.00 34.83 14.66
CA PRO A 57 -10.73 33.42 14.91
C PRO A 57 -9.65 32.91 13.95
N ASP A 58 -8.70 32.11 14.46
CA ASP A 58 -7.68 31.45 13.65
C ASP A 58 -8.36 30.83 12.42
N GLN A 59 -7.87 31.12 11.21
CA GLN A 59 -8.44 30.52 10.01
C GLN A 59 -8.28 28.99 10.09
N VAL A 60 -9.41 28.29 10.14
CA VAL A 60 -9.47 26.83 10.16
C VAL A 60 -9.74 26.32 8.76
N GLU A 61 -8.78 25.59 8.20
CA GLU A 61 -8.95 24.84 6.96
C GLU A 61 -9.29 23.38 7.33
N VAL A 62 -10.39 22.86 6.80
CA VAL A 62 -10.83 21.47 7.02
C VAL A 62 -10.85 20.73 5.70
N THR A 63 -10.12 19.61 5.63
CA THR A 63 -10.27 18.61 4.58
C THR A 63 -10.89 17.36 5.19
N TYR A 64 -12.07 16.97 4.73
CA TYR A 64 -12.69 15.71 5.10
C TYR A 64 -13.19 15.01 3.85
N ALA A 65 -12.54 13.91 3.46
CA ALA A 65 -12.91 13.13 2.29
C ALA A 65 -12.36 11.69 2.39
N ALA A 66 -12.85 10.82 1.50
CA ALA A 66 -12.24 9.54 1.22
C ALA A 66 -11.75 9.50 -0.23
N GLU A 67 -10.61 8.85 -0.47
CA GLU A 67 -10.01 8.70 -1.78
C GLU A 67 -9.59 7.24 -2.02
N LYS A 68 -9.85 6.72 -3.22
CA LYS A 68 -9.29 5.43 -3.68
C LYS A 68 -7.81 5.62 -4.02
N ILE A 69 -6.94 4.89 -3.34
CA ILE A 69 -5.48 4.94 -3.54
C ILE A 69 -5.04 3.70 -4.31
N VAL A 70 -4.51 3.92 -5.51
CA VAL A 70 -4.04 2.84 -6.40
C VAL A 70 -2.51 2.67 -6.39
N GLU A 71 -1.78 3.69 -5.97
CA GLU A 71 -0.32 3.69 -5.89
C GLU A 71 0.14 3.86 -4.44
N TYR A 72 1.03 2.99 -3.99
CA TYR A 72 1.55 3.04 -2.63
C TYR A 72 2.28 4.36 -2.34
N GLN A 73 3.00 4.91 -3.33
CA GLN A 73 3.64 6.22 -3.19
C GLN A 73 2.63 7.33 -2.85
N LYS A 74 1.46 7.32 -3.50
CA LYS A 74 0.39 8.28 -3.23
C LYS A 74 -0.13 8.17 -1.80
N LEU A 75 -0.23 6.94 -1.25
CA LEU A 75 -0.59 6.75 0.16
C LEU A 75 0.36 7.50 1.10
N ILE A 76 1.68 7.37 0.88
CA ILE A 76 2.69 8.03 1.72
C ILE A 76 2.66 9.55 1.55
N GLN A 77 2.54 10.02 0.31
CA GLN A 77 2.45 11.44 -0.02
C GLN A 77 1.22 12.09 0.63
N SER A 78 0.07 11.41 0.66
CA SER A 78 -1.16 11.92 1.28
C SER A 78 -1.06 12.13 2.80
N LEU A 79 -0.05 11.52 3.45
CA LEU A 79 0.26 11.73 4.86
C LEU A 79 1.22 12.92 5.09
N ASP A 80 1.66 13.59 4.03
CA ASP A 80 2.72 14.60 4.02
C ASP A 80 4.08 14.06 4.56
N ILE A 81 4.32 12.75 4.50
CA ILE A 81 5.57 12.12 4.94
C ILE A 81 6.55 12.03 3.78
N SER A 82 7.81 12.45 4.00
CA SER A 82 8.85 12.35 2.98
C SER A 82 9.37 10.92 2.83
N ALA A 83 9.80 10.56 1.61
CA ALA A 83 10.47 9.30 1.32
C ALA A 83 11.63 9.01 2.29
N SER A 84 12.48 10.01 2.54
CA SER A 84 13.63 9.95 3.44
C SER A 84 13.25 9.79 4.91
N ALA A 85 12.15 10.41 5.37
CA ALA A 85 11.63 10.19 6.72
C ALA A 85 11.20 8.73 6.89
N THR A 86 10.44 8.18 5.94
CA THR A 86 10.00 6.78 5.97
C THR A 86 11.18 5.81 5.95
N MET A 87 12.15 6.02 5.04
CA MET A 87 13.36 5.19 4.96
C MET A 87 14.16 5.19 6.27
N SER A 88 14.27 6.35 6.92
CA SER A 88 15.00 6.50 8.18
C SER A 88 14.33 5.75 9.34
N GLU A 89 12.99 5.75 9.40
CA GLU A 89 12.23 5.22 10.54
C GLU A 89 11.83 3.74 10.41
N ALA A 90 11.82 3.16 9.21
CA ALA A 90 11.26 1.83 8.94
C ALA A 90 11.98 0.61 9.57
N SER A 91 12.91 0.80 10.53
CA SER A 91 13.44 -0.29 11.40
C SER A 91 13.48 0.02 12.87
N THR A 92 13.29 1.28 13.28
CA THR A 92 13.41 1.66 14.69
C THR A 92 12.12 1.41 15.47
N GLY A 93 10.99 1.18 14.78
CA GLY A 93 9.78 0.62 15.36
C GLY A 93 9.71 -0.87 15.06
N GLY A 94 9.55 -1.70 16.08
CA GLY A 94 9.27 -3.14 15.90
C GLY A 94 8.10 -3.36 14.93
N GLU A 95 8.11 -4.52 14.27
CA GLU A 95 7.15 -4.95 13.22
C GLU A 95 5.65 -4.93 13.64
N GLY A 96 5.29 -4.39 14.81
CA GLY A 96 3.93 -4.32 15.36
C GLY A 96 3.38 -2.92 15.66
N GLY A 97 4.11 -1.83 15.42
CA GLY A 97 3.61 -0.47 15.69
C GLY A 97 2.47 -0.03 14.76
N ALA A 98 1.52 0.77 15.23
CA ALA A 98 0.36 1.24 14.44
C ALA A 98 0.77 1.92 13.11
N LYS A 99 1.82 2.76 13.15
CA LYS A 99 2.40 3.39 11.95
C LYS A 99 3.04 2.38 10.99
N ALA A 100 3.72 1.36 11.51
CA ALA A 100 4.33 0.31 10.68
C ALA A 100 3.25 -0.50 9.93
N ARG A 101 2.16 -0.84 10.61
CA ARG A 101 1.01 -1.54 9.99
C ARG A 101 0.30 -0.66 8.96
N PHE A 102 0.11 0.63 9.26
CA PHE A 102 -0.49 1.60 8.33
C PHE A 102 0.32 1.76 7.04
N LEU A 103 1.65 1.72 7.14
CA LEU A 103 2.56 1.88 6.00
C LEU A 103 3.00 0.54 5.40
N ASP A 104 2.37 -0.58 5.75
CA ASP A 104 2.74 -1.89 5.21
C ASP A 104 2.43 -1.98 3.72
N GLN A 105 3.47 -1.98 2.87
CA GLN A 105 3.32 -2.06 1.41
C GLN A 105 2.77 -3.42 0.96
N SER A 106 3.17 -4.52 1.59
CA SER A 106 2.68 -5.85 1.19
C SER A 106 1.17 -5.98 1.45
N GLU A 107 0.70 -5.41 2.55
CA GLU A 107 -0.74 -5.31 2.83
C GLU A 107 -1.45 -4.49 1.75
N PHE A 108 -0.91 -3.31 1.40
CA PHE A 108 -1.43 -2.43 0.36
C PHE A 108 -1.54 -3.14 -0.99
N GLU A 109 -0.47 -3.81 -1.43
CA GLU A 109 -0.41 -4.52 -2.72
C GLU A 109 -1.29 -5.76 -2.77
N SER A 110 -1.53 -6.41 -1.62
CA SER A 110 -2.44 -7.55 -1.52
C SER A 110 -3.92 -7.17 -1.44
N SER A 111 -4.22 -5.89 -1.19
CA SER A 111 -5.59 -5.40 -1.10
C SER A 111 -6.21 -5.26 -2.50
N PHE A 112 -7.45 -5.73 -2.67
CA PHE A 112 -8.21 -5.52 -3.90
C PHE A 112 -8.53 -4.04 -4.11
N LEU A 113 -8.98 -3.37 -3.04
CA LEU A 113 -9.19 -1.93 -3.01
C LEU A 113 -8.53 -1.35 -1.76
N THR A 114 -7.88 -0.19 -1.93
CA THR A 114 -7.42 0.61 -0.80
C THR A 114 -8.09 1.98 -0.85
N TYR A 115 -8.72 2.38 0.25
CA TYR A 115 -9.23 3.73 0.45
C TYR A 115 -8.45 4.42 1.57
N LEU A 116 -8.21 5.72 1.40
CA LEU A 116 -7.71 6.60 2.44
C LEU A 116 -8.83 7.56 2.84
N VAL A 117 -9.34 7.43 4.06
CA VAL A 117 -10.18 8.44 4.69
C VAL A 117 -9.26 9.44 5.37
N LYS A 118 -9.43 10.72 5.06
CA LYS A 118 -8.65 11.83 5.60
C LYS A 118 -9.58 12.81 6.30
N VAL A 119 -9.34 13.04 7.59
CA VAL A 119 -9.85 14.19 8.33
C VAL A 119 -8.66 15.04 8.75
N ASP A 120 -8.46 16.17 8.10
CA ASP A 120 -7.32 17.06 8.30
C ASP A 120 -7.83 18.46 8.67
N VAL A 121 -7.59 18.87 9.92
CA VAL A 121 -8.02 20.16 10.46
C VAL A 121 -6.77 20.99 10.72
N ARG A 122 -6.64 22.09 9.99
CA ARG A 122 -5.46 22.95 9.99
C ARG A 122 -5.80 24.32 10.52
N ARG A 123 -4.97 24.87 11.41
CA ARG A 123 -5.12 26.23 11.94
C ARG A 123 -3.92 27.06 11.52
N GLN A 124 -4.17 28.15 10.82
CA GLN A 124 -3.11 29.10 10.52
C GLN A 124 -2.73 29.89 11.79
N PRO A 125 -1.43 30.12 12.08
CA PRO A 125 -1.01 31.02 13.14
C PRO A 125 -1.50 32.43 12.85
N SER A 126 -1.74 33.21 13.90
CA SER A 126 -2.02 34.62 13.70
C SER A 126 -0.84 35.31 13.02
N SER A 127 -1.13 36.21 12.09
CA SER A 127 -0.17 37.09 11.40
C SER A 127 0.58 38.02 12.35
N SER A 128 0.18 38.08 13.62
CA SER A 128 0.72 38.94 14.66
C SER A 128 1.74 38.25 15.58
N SER A 129 2.10 36.99 15.29
CA SER A 129 3.17 36.26 15.99
C SER A 129 4.53 36.94 15.79
N LYS A 130 5.30 37.10 16.88
CA LYS A 130 6.67 37.62 16.84
C LYS A 130 7.68 36.47 17.01
N TYR A 131 8.77 36.53 16.27
CA TYR A 131 9.81 35.49 16.24
C TYR A 131 11.18 36.09 16.59
N ALA A 132 11.95 35.45 17.48
CA ALA A 132 13.31 35.85 17.83
C ALA A 132 14.27 34.67 17.73
N PHE A 133 15.31 34.77 16.89
CA PHE A 133 16.28 33.70 16.67
C PHE A 133 17.29 33.63 17.83
N LYS A 134 17.52 32.42 18.36
CA LYS A 134 18.48 32.17 19.44
C LYS A 134 19.76 31.56 18.89
N TRP A 135 20.77 32.38 18.61
CA TRP A 135 22.07 31.93 18.12
C TRP A 135 23.03 31.55 19.24
N ILE A 136 23.46 30.28 19.29
CA ILE A 136 24.39 29.74 20.30
C ILE A 136 25.80 29.44 19.76
N LYS A 137 26.10 29.84 18.52
CA LYS A 137 27.39 29.57 17.84
C LYS A 137 27.86 28.10 17.97
N PRO A 138 27.05 27.10 17.57
CA PRO A 138 27.44 25.70 17.68
C PRO A 138 28.55 25.36 16.69
N ARG A 139 29.37 24.34 17.01
CA ARG A 139 30.41 23.82 16.11
C ARG A 139 29.88 23.36 14.74
N ASN A 140 28.63 22.89 14.70
CA ASN A 140 27.95 22.53 13.44
C ASN A 140 26.52 23.09 13.45
N PRO A 141 26.31 24.28 12.85
CA PRO A 141 25.00 24.92 12.77
C PRO A 141 23.93 24.09 12.07
N HIS A 142 24.26 23.41 10.96
CA HIS A 142 23.29 22.56 10.25
C HIS A 142 22.81 21.37 11.08
N ARG A 143 23.64 20.84 11.99
CA ARG A 143 23.23 19.78 12.92
C ARG A 143 22.36 20.32 14.05
N ALA A 144 22.66 21.52 14.54
CA ALA A 144 21.93 22.13 15.65
C ALA A 144 20.58 22.69 15.19
N TYR A 145 20.56 23.54 14.17
CA TYR A 145 19.39 24.28 13.72
C TYR A 145 18.66 23.64 12.55
N CYS A 146 19.34 22.78 11.78
CA CYS A 146 18.80 22.21 10.54
C CYS A 146 18.45 23.29 9.52
N ASN A 147 17.31 23.22 8.82
CA ASN A 147 17.03 24.13 7.71
C ASN A 147 15.72 24.93 7.83
N ARG A 148 14.86 24.61 8.79
CA ARG A 148 13.62 25.34 9.10
C ARG A 148 13.38 25.38 10.61
N PHE A 149 12.36 26.11 11.06
CA PHE A 149 11.85 26.00 12.43
C PHE A 149 10.32 25.86 12.46
N ILE A 150 9.79 25.30 13.56
CA ILE A 150 8.37 24.95 13.75
C ILE A 150 7.53 26.13 14.27
N SER A 151 6.43 26.50 13.60
CA SER A 151 5.57 27.65 13.98
C SER A 151 4.04 27.40 14.08
N GLY A 152 3.47 26.24 13.71
CA GLY A 152 2.00 26.01 13.55
C GLY A 152 1.28 25.00 14.48
N LYS A 153 -0.06 24.86 14.34
CA LYS A 153 -0.99 24.00 15.16
C LYS A 153 -2.09 23.30 14.28
N GLY A 154 -2.67 22.15 14.70
CA GLY A 154 -3.86 21.50 14.08
C GLY A 154 -4.14 20.02 14.50
N GLY A 155 -5.07 19.27 13.90
CA GLY A 155 -5.22 17.80 14.13
C GLY A 155 -5.45 17.01 12.83
N ALA A 156 -4.98 15.76 12.70
CA ALA A 156 -5.50 14.87 11.65
C ALA A 156 -5.64 13.41 12.05
N LEU A 157 -6.60 12.79 11.40
CA LEU A 157 -6.86 11.37 11.37
C LEU A 157 -6.78 10.89 9.92
N PHE A 158 -5.95 9.89 9.71
CA PHE A 158 -5.92 9.12 8.48
C PHE A 158 -6.38 7.70 8.78
N ALA A 159 -7.29 7.18 7.97
CA ALA A 159 -7.65 5.77 8.03
C ALA A 159 -7.38 5.12 6.68
N ARG A 160 -6.48 4.13 6.66
CA ARG A 160 -6.30 3.25 5.51
C ARG A 160 -7.27 2.10 5.65
N VAL A 161 -8.16 1.94 4.68
CA VAL A 161 -9.07 0.81 4.58
C VAL A 161 -8.59 -0.11 3.46
N SER A 162 -8.12 -1.28 3.85
CA SER A 162 -7.75 -2.37 2.95
C SER A 162 -8.93 -3.31 2.80
N ILE A 163 -9.42 -3.49 1.57
CA ILE A 163 -10.49 -4.44 1.23
C ILE A 163 -9.84 -5.60 0.48
N ILE A 164 -9.88 -6.79 1.09
CA ILE A 164 -9.34 -8.02 0.52
C ILE A 164 -10.51 -8.93 0.17
N THR A 165 -10.81 -9.08 -1.11
CA THR A 165 -11.96 -9.87 -1.56
C THR A 165 -11.77 -11.36 -1.30
N LYS A 166 -12.78 -12.01 -0.74
CA LYS A 166 -12.81 -13.47 -0.50
C LYS A 166 -13.10 -14.26 -1.78
N ASP A 167 -13.74 -13.61 -2.76
CA ASP A 167 -14.09 -14.20 -4.05
C ASP A 167 -13.90 -13.18 -5.18
N ALA A 168 -13.00 -13.50 -6.11
CA ALA A 168 -12.72 -12.65 -7.27
C ALA A 168 -13.94 -12.48 -8.21
N SER A 169 -14.95 -13.36 -8.13
CA SER A 169 -16.20 -13.22 -8.88
C SER A 169 -17.03 -12.00 -8.44
N LYS A 170 -16.78 -11.49 -7.22
CA LYS A 170 -17.51 -10.39 -6.59
C LYS A 170 -16.83 -9.03 -6.70
N HIS A 171 -15.68 -8.94 -7.37
CA HIS A 171 -14.92 -7.69 -7.53
C HIS A 171 -15.77 -6.50 -7.97
N ARG A 172 -16.61 -6.68 -9.01
CA ARG A 172 -17.43 -5.58 -9.54
C ARG A 172 -18.46 -5.10 -8.52
N GLU A 173 -19.13 -6.03 -7.85
CA GLU A 173 -20.15 -5.72 -6.83
C GLU A 173 -19.50 -4.99 -5.65
N VAL A 174 -18.37 -5.50 -5.16
CA VAL A 174 -17.59 -4.88 -4.08
C VAL A 174 -17.08 -3.48 -4.48
N GLU A 175 -16.61 -3.29 -5.71
CA GLU A 175 -16.14 -1.99 -6.20
C GLU A 175 -17.26 -0.95 -6.27
N GLN A 176 -18.43 -1.33 -6.79
CA GLN A 176 -19.60 -0.44 -6.83
C GLN A 176 -20.10 -0.09 -5.43
N SER A 177 -20.17 -1.07 -4.52
CA SER A 177 -20.52 -0.83 -3.13
C SER A 177 -19.50 0.08 -2.43
N ALA A 178 -18.20 -0.08 -2.73
CA ALA A 178 -17.15 0.78 -2.17
C ALA A 178 -17.30 2.24 -2.63
N GLU A 179 -17.59 2.51 -3.90
CA GLU A 179 -17.82 3.87 -4.40
C GLU A 179 -18.94 4.59 -3.64
N VAL A 180 -20.05 3.91 -3.36
CA VAL A 180 -21.17 4.46 -2.58
C VAL A 180 -20.82 4.58 -1.09
N ALA A 181 -20.19 3.54 -0.53
CA ALA A 181 -19.80 3.50 0.88
C ALA A 181 -18.87 4.66 1.26
N PHE A 182 -17.87 4.95 0.42
CA PHE A 182 -16.87 5.97 0.73
C PHE A 182 -17.31 7.39 0.38
N SER A 183 -18.39 7.59 -0.39
CA SER A 183 -18.89 8.93 -0.69
C SER A 183 -19.47 9.65 0.53
N VAL A 184 -19.78 8.92 1.62
CA VAL A 184 -20.35 9.52 2.84
C VAL A 184 -19.33 10.31 3.67
N PHE A 185 -18.03 10.03 3.52
CA PHE A 185 -16.97 10.73 4.25
C PHE A 185 -16.83 12.16 3.71
N GLY A 186 -16.90 13.15 4.60
CA GLY A 186 -16.94 14.58 4.22
C GLY A 186 -18.35 15.18 4.21
N ILE A 187 -19.40 14.36 4.26
CA ILE A 187 -20.78 14.83 4.24
C ILE A 187 -21.37 14.78 5.65
N ASN A 188 -21.95 15.91 6.09
CA ASN A 188 -22.62 16.03 7.38
C ASN A 188 -24.06 15.50 7.35
N THR A 189 -24.23 14.27 6.85
CA THR A 189 -25.53 13.58 6.80
C THR A 189 -25.45 12.25 7.55
N LYS A 190 -26.56 11.86 8.19
CA LYS A 190 -26.68 10.52 8.79
C LYS A 190 -26.50 9.45 7.70
N VAL A 191 -25.87 8.35 8.08
CA VAL A 191 -25.70 7.18 7.20
C VAL A 191 -27.08 6.66 6.80
N THR A 192 -27.39 6.71 5.50
CA THR A 192 -28.66 6.21 4.93
C THR A 192 -28.67 4.68 4.83
N ASP A 193 -29.85 4.09 4.66
CA ASP A 193 -29.96 2.63 4.52
C ASP A 193 -29.21 2.09 3.28
N SER A 194 -29.16 2.85 2.19
CA SER A 194 -28.37 2.50 1.00
C SER A 194 -26.87 2.43 1.28
N ILE A 195 -26.34 3.29 2.15
CA ILE A 195 -24.93 3.27 2.55
C ILE A 195 -24.68 2.08 3.49
N LYS A 196 -25.59 1.80 4.44
CA LYS A 196 -25.48 0.61 5.30
C LYS A 196 -25.46 -0.68 4.49
N SER A 197 -26.36 -0.83 3.52
CA SER A 197 -26.35 -1.98 2.61
C SER A 197 -25.04 -2.08 1.81
N SER A 198 -24.44 -0.94 1.43
CA SER A 198 -23.14 -0.94 0.75
C SER A 198 -22.01 -1.40 1.67
N PHE A 199 -22.01 -1.00 2.96
CA PHE A 199 -21.06 -1.51 3.94
C PHE A 199 -21.19 -3.03 4.14
N GLU A 200 -22.43 -3.52 4.29
CA GLU A 200 -22.73 -4.94 4.47
C GLU A 200 -22.26 -5.77 3.26
N GLU A 201 -22.50 -5.30 2.04
CA GLU A 201 -22.13 -6.02 0.81
C GLU A 201 -20.59 -6.14 0.66
N ILE A 202 -19.85 -5.08 1.02
CA ILE A 202 -18.38 -5.11 1.05
C ILE A 202 -17.88 -6.18 2.03
N GLN A 203 -18.38 -6.18 3.27
CA GLN A 203 -17.92 -7.09 4.33
C GLN A 203 -18.35 -8.54 4.12
N LYS A 204 -19.52 -8.76 3.51
CA LYS A 204 -20.02 -10.08 3.12
C LYS A 204 -19.07 -10.77 2.15
N HIS A 205 -18.52 -10.02 1.19
CA HIS A 205 -17.66 -10.56 0.12
C HIS A 205 -16.17 -10.30 0.30
N SER A 206 -15.78 -9.58 1.35
CA SER A 206 -14.39 -9.21 1.60
C SER A 206 -14.01 -9.35 3.08
N GLU A 207 -12.72 -9.42 3.34
CA GLU A 207 -12.14 -9.04 4.61
C GLU A 207 -11.82 -7.55 4.55
N VAL A 208 -12.31 -6.78 5.52
CA VAL A 208 -12.02 -5.35 5.67
C VAL A 208 -11.00 -5.21 6.80
N ARG A 209 -9.98 -4.37 6.56
CA ARG A 209 -8.95 -4.05 7.56
C ARG A 209 -8.76 -2.55 7.62
N VAL A 210 -9.05 -1.97 8.78
CA VAL A 210 -8.92 -0.53 9.01
C VAL A 210 -7.67 -0.24 9.87
N PHE A 211 -6.79 0.62 9.36
CA PHE A 211 -5.61 1.09 10.07
C PHE A 211 -5.72 2.58 10.33
N LEU A 212 -5.71 2.98 11.60
CA LEU A 212 -5.79 4.38 12.00
C LEU A 212 -4.40 4.97 12.25
N HIS A 213 -4.18 6.17 11.73
CA HIS A 213 -3.00 6.98 11.99
C HIS A 213 -3.43 8.39 12.42
N TYR A 214 -3.23 8.66 13.71
CA TYR A 214 -3.50 9.96 14.32
C TYR A 214 -2.24 10.82 14.32
N VAL A 215 -2.40 12.10 13.98
CA VAL A 215 -1.36 13.12 14.04
C VAL A 215 -1.85 14.26 14.93
N GLY A 216 -1.13 14.51 16.02
CA GLY A 216 -1.39 15.63 16.93
C GLY A 216 -2.47 15.43 17.98
N ALA A 217 -3.29 14.38 17.84
CA ALA A 217 -4.34 14.07 18.79
C ALA A 217 -3.78 13.39 20.05
N PRO A 218 -4.18 13.85 21.26
CA PRO A 218 -3.83 13.18 22.51
C PRO A 218 -4.32 11.73 22.56
N PRO A 219 -3.68 10.83 23.34
CA PRO A 219 -4.02 9.41 23.42
C PRO A 219 -5.50 9.12 23.73
N GLU A 220 -6.14 9.94 24.54
CA GLU A 220 -7.54 9.83 24.95
C GLU A 220 -8.54 10.05 23.79
N TYR A 221 -8.11 10.67 22.70
CA TYR A 221 -8.89 10.85 21.46
C TYR A 221 -8.50 9.85 20.36
N LYS A 222 -7.61 8.89 20.67
CA LYS A 222 -7.23 7.82 19.75
C LYS A 222 -8.17 6.64 19.93
N ASP A 223 -9.18 6.57 19.09
CA ASP A 223 -10.10 5.44 19.06
C ASP A 223 -9.44 4.17 18.53
N LYS A 224 -10.07 3.04 18.86
CA LYS A 224 -9.81 1.75 18.25
C LYS A 224 -11.09 1.31 17.56
N ILE A 225 -10.96 0.85 16.32
CA ILE A 225 -12.06 0.17 15.61
C ILE A 225 -11.95 -1.31 15.96
N SER A 226 -13.09 -1.91 16.32
CA SER A 226 -13.16 -3.32 16.69
C SER A 226 -13.06 -4.18 15.44
N ALA A 227 -11.89 -4.78 15.22
CA ALA A 227 -11.68 -5.68 14.08
C ALA A 227 -12.58 -6.92 14.14
N GLY A 228 -13.02 -7.40 12.98
CA GLY A 228 -13.82 -8.61 12.79
C GLY A 228 -15.33 -8.44 12.95
N HIS A 229 -15.85 -7.21 13.10
CA HIS A 229 -17.30 -6.96 13.28
C HIS A 229 -17.94 -6.42 11.99
N ASN A 230 -19.24 -6.66 11.81
CA ASN A 230 -20.01 -6.26 10.62
C ASN A 230 -20.31 -4.75 10.54
N ASP A 231 -19.66 -3.92 11.35
CA ASP A 231 -19.91 -2.49 11.46
C ASP A 231 -18.61 -1.66 11.41
N GLU A 232 -17.46 -2.25 11.06
CA GLU A 232 -16.17 -1.56 11.01
C GLU A 232 -16.17 -0.25 10.20
N LEU A 233 -16.83 -0.23 9.04
CA LEU A 233 -16.92 0.97 8.19
C LEU A 233 -17.84 2.04 8.79
N LEU A 234 -18.87 1.61 9.53
CA LEU A 234 -19.75 2.51 10.28
C LEU A 234 -19.01 3.11 11.48
N GLN A 235 -18.31 2.28 12.27
CA GLN A 235 -17.44 2.72 13.35
C GLN A 235 -16.36 3.70 12.84
N LEU A 236 -15.82 3.46 11.64
CA LEU A 236 -14.88 4.38 11.01
C LEU A 236 -15.52 5.74 10.71
N LYS A 237 -16.74 5.78 10.16
CA LYS A 237 -17.46 7.04 9.91
C LYS A 237 -17.72 7.81 11.21
N GLU A 238 -18.21 7.13 12.24
CA GLU A 238 -18.46 7.73 13.55
C GLU A 238 -17.17 8.25 14.20
N THR A 239 -16.07 7.49 14.07
CA THR A 239 -14.74 7.89 14.54
C THR A 239 -14.23 9.12 13.79
N ALA A 240 -14.38 9.17 12.46
CA ALA A 240 -13.97 10.30 11.65
C ALA A 240 -14.78 11.58 11.95
N ASP A 241 -16.09 11.46 12.11
CA ASP A 241 -16.97 12.59 12.44
C ASP A 241 -16.69 13.14 13.84
N ARG A 242 -16.52 12.25 14.82
CA ARG A 242 -16.16 12.63 16.18
C ARG A 242 -14.78 13.30 16.21
N PHE A 243 -13.81 12.74 15.51
CA PHE A 243 -12.49 13.36 15.39
C PHE A 243 -12.57 14.78 14.83
N LEU A 244 -13.38 15.00 13.78
CA LEU A 244 -13.59 16.33 13.22
C LEU A 244 -14.20 17.30 14.25
N ALA A 245 -15.26 16.87 14.95
CA ALA A 245 -15.94 17.69 15.95
C ALA A 245 -15.00 18.10 17.10
N GLU A 246 -14.17 17.17 17.57
CA GLU A 246 -13.18 17.44 18.61
C GLU A 246 -12.01 18.30 18.10
N ALA A 247 -11.44 17.99 16.93
CA ALA A 247 -10.34 18.76 16.34
C ALA A 247 -10.72 20.24 16.06
N GLN A 248 -11.98 20.50 15.74
CA GLN A 248 -12.52 21.86 15.59
C GLN A 248 -12.62 22.64 16.91
N ARG A 249 -12.66 21.95 18.06
CA ARG A 249 -12.74 22.57 19.40
C ARG A 249 -11.39 22.62 20.11
N HIS A 250 -10.47 21.74 19.77
CA HIS A 250 -9.18 21.61 20.44
C HIS A 250 -8.01 22.29 19.70
N GLU A 251 -6.97 22.65 20.45
CA GLU A 251 -5.67 23.14 19.94
C GLU A 251 -4.67 21.98 19.74
N TRP A 252 -5.08 20.90 19.06
CA TRP A 252 -4.16 19.80 18.73
C TRP A 252 -3.00 20.28 17.85
N ARG A 253 -1.92 19.48 17.69
CA ARG A 253 -0.76 19.82 16.84
C ARG A 253 -0.57 18.90 15.63
N ARG A 254 -0.97 19.32 14.41
CA ARG A 254 -1.03 18.47 13.20
C ARG A 254 0.17 18.62 12.30
N PHE A 255 0.60 19.86 12.15
CA PHE A 255 1.69 20.20 11.28
C PHE A 255 2.61 21.17 11.99
N ALA A 256 3.89 21.03 11.72
CA ALA A 256 4.80 22.13 11.88
C ALA A 256 4.70 22.98 10.61
N LEU A 257 4.25 24.23 10.76
CA LEU A 257 4.61 25.23 9.78
C LEU A 257 6.11 25.45 9.84
N LEU A 258 6.72 25.41 8.67
CA LEU A 258 8.15 25.54 8.54
C LEU A 258 8.47 26.92 7.99
N GLU A 259 9.14 27.69 8.81
CA GLU A 259 9.62 29.01 8.42
C GLU A 259 11.10 28.99 8.09
N LYS A 260 11.50 29.86 7.15
CA LYS A 260 12.90 30.04 6.76
C LYS A 260 13.60 30.92 7.79
N TYR A 261 14.83 30.55 8.14
CA TYR A 261 15.66 31.39 9.00
C TYR A 261 15.93 32.77 8.40
N ASP A 262 16.05 32.86 7.07
CA ASP A 262 16.25 34.10 6.32
C ASP A 262 15.09 35.11 6.47
N ASN A 263 13.90 34.64 6.87
CA ASN A 263 12.76 35.52 7.14
C ASN A 263 12.88 36.25 8.50
N LEU A 264 13.84 35.86 9.35
CA LEU A 264 14.02 36.45 10.67
C LEU A 264 15.02 37.61 10.61
N ALA A 265 14.58 38.81 10.99
CA ALA A 265 15.42 40.01 10.99
C ALA A 265 16.72 39.85 11.82
N GLN A 266 16.70 39.00 12.85
CA GLN A 266 17.83 38.75 13.74
C GLN A 266 18.74 37.58 13.30
N PHE A 267 18.42 36.90 12.19
CA PHE A 267 19.21 35.78 11.72
C PHE A 267 20.62 36.19 11.27
N ASN A 268 20.75 37.38 10.68
CA ASN A 268 22.03 37.99 10.27
C ASN A 268 22.95 37.02 9.51
N SER A 269 22.38 36.13 8.68
CA SER A 269 23.09 35.09 7.93
C SER A 269 24.04 34.24 8.81
N SER A 270 23.61 33.91 10.04
CA SER A 270 24.42 33.17 11.02
C SER A 270 24.90 31.80 10.51
N PHE A 271 24.20 31.20 9.55
CA PHE A 271 24.65 30.07 8.74
C PHE A 271 23.83 30.01 7.43
N GLU A 272 24.19 29.16 6.49
CA GLU A 272 23.40 28.92 5.28
C GLU A 272 22.50 27.68 5.46
N PRO A 273 21.15 27.79 5.48
CA PRO A 273 20.29 26.62 5.55
C PRO A 273 20.49 25.68 4.35
N LEU A 274 20.56 24.36 4.60
CA LEU A 274 20.68 23.39 3.51
C LEU A 274 19.38 23.35 2.68
N ASP A 275 19.52 23.36 1.35
CA ASP A 275 18.43 23.13 0.42
C ASP A 275 18.29 21.63 0.11
N TYR A 276 17.10 21.09 0.36
CA TYR A 276 16.77 19.70 0.16
C TYR A 276 15.79 19.46 -1.00
N ALA A 277 15.37 20.47 -1.76
CA ALA A 277 14.36 20.30 -2.81
C ALA A 277 14.71 19.15 -3.79
N GLU A 278 15.90 19.23 -4.43
CA GLU A 278 16.37 18.18 -5.34
C GLU A 278 16.55 16.82 -4.62
N ALA A 279 17.03 16.84 -3.37
CA ALA A 279 17.27 15.62 -2.60
C ALA A 279 15.96 14.89 -2.24
N SER A 280 14.92 15.65 -1.89
CA SER A 280 13.58 15.15 -1.59
C SER A 280 12.95 14.50 -2.82
N ASP A 281 13.01 15.15 -3.98
CA ASP A 281 12.48 14.62 -5.24
C ASP A 281 13.19 13.33 -5.65
N ARG A 282 14.54 13.33 -5.62
CA ARG A 282 15.33 12.14 -5.97
C ARG A 282 15.08 10.98 -5.01
N SER A 283 14.78 11.25 -3.74
CA SER A 283 14.53 10.21 -2.75
C SER A 283 13.28 9.39 -3.04
N TRP A 284 12.28 9.95 -3.74
CA TRP A 284 11.13 9.16 -4.19
C TRP A 284 11.50 8.08 -5.19
N SER A 285 12.48 8.32 -6.06
CA SER A 285 12.96 7.30 -7.00
C SER A 285 13.68 6.13 -6.32
N VAL A 286 14.28 6.39 -5.14
CA VAL A 286 15.01 5.43 -4.31
C VAL A 286 14.05 4.72 -3.33
N PHE A 287 12.97 5.40 -2.96
CA PHE A 287 11.97 4.91 -2.01
C PHE A 287 11.29 3.63 -2.49
N GLY A 288 10.90 3.55 -3.76
CA GLY A 288 10.28 2.34 -4.32
C GLY A 288 11.16 1.10 -4.14
N ASP A 289 12.44 1.20 -4.50
CA ASP A 289 13.40 0.10 -4.32
C ASP A 289 13.48 -0.31 -2.84
N PHE A 290 13.59 0.67 -1.94
CA PHE A 290 13.70 0.43 -0.51
C PHE A 290 12.49 -0.33 0.06
N THR A 291 11.27 0.08 -0.30
CA THR A 291 10.06 -0.53 0.25
C THR A 291 9.79 -1.91 -0.37
N GLU A 292 10.15 -2.12 -1.64
CA GLU A 292 10.19 -3.47 -2.23
C GLU A 292 11.17 -4.39 -1.48
N TYR A 293 12.35 -3.89 -1.09
CA TYR A 293 13.30 -4.66 -0.27
C TYR A 293 12.75 -5.00 1.13
N LEU A 294 11.96 -4.13 1.75
CA LEU A 294 11.24 -4.45 3.00
C LEU A 294 10.22 -5.57 2.77
N GLY A 295 9.45 -5.50 1.67
CA GLY A 295 8.53 -6.56 1.26
C GLY A 295 9.24 -7.90 1.03
N ILE A 296 10.39 -7.88 0.36
CA ILE A 296 11.23 -9.07 0.15
C ILE A 296 11.73 -9.64 1.48
N GLN A 297 12.16 -8.79 2.42
CA GLN A 297 12.59 -9.24 3.75
C GLN A 297 11.45 -9.93 4.51
N LYS A 298 10.26 -9.32 4.52
CA LYS A 298 9.06 -9.89 5.14
C LYS A 298 8.72 -11.25 4.51
N LEU A 299 8.78 -11.35 3.18
CA LEU A 299 8.62 -12.59 2.43
C LEU A 299 9.62 -13.67 2.87
N ILE A 300 10.91 -13.32 3.01
CA ILE A 300 11.94 -14.28 3.43
C ILE A 300 11.60 -14.87 4.81
N ARG A 301 11.10 -14.02 5.72
CA ARG A 301 10.75 -14.38 7.10
C ARG A 301 9.46 -15.19 7.20
N GLN A 302 8.49 -14.94 6.33
CA GLN A 302 7.20 -15.64 6.32
C GLN A 302 7.28 -17.06 5.77
N VAL A 303 8.12 -17.30 4.76
CA VAL A 303 8.29 -18.65 4.20
C VAL A 303 9.00 -19.54 5.23
N PRO A 304 8.42 -20.70 5.62
CA PRO A 304 9.05 -21.60 6.57
C PRO A 304 10.44 -22.02 6.11
N SER A 305 11.42 -22.03 7.02
CA SER A 305 12.81 -22.39 6.69
C SER A 305 12.95 -23.77 6.02
N THR A 306 12.03 -24.69 6.28
CA THR A 306 11.97 -26.03 5.67
C THR A 306 11.62 -26.03 4.19
N GLN A 307 11.04 -24.94 3.68
CA GLN A 307 10.70 -24.79 2.26
C GLN A 307 11.87 -24.26 1.43
N TYR A 308 12.97 -23.79 2.05
CA TYR A 308 14.15 -23.35 1.30
C TYR A 308 15.07 -24.53 0.94
N SER A 309 15.61 -24.50 -0.27
CA SER A 309 16.76 -25.30 -0.65
C SER A 309 17.96 -24.97 0.24
N GLY A 310 18.41 -25.91 1.08
CA GLY A 310 19.42 -25.67 2.13
C GLY A 310 18.84 -25.25 3.49
N GLY A 311 17.51 -25.25 3.64
CA GLY A 311 16.84 -25.03 4.91
C GLY A 311 17.06 -23.64 5.51
N ARG A 312 17.18 -23.61 6.85
CA ARG A 312 17.39 -22.38 7.63
C ARG A 312 18.62 -21.58 7.19
N VAL A 313 19.72 -22.24 6.83
CA VAL A 313 20.98 -21.57 6.43
C VAL A 313 20.76 -20.67 5.22
N THR A 314 20.05 -21.16 4.20
CA THR A 314 19.73 -20.36 3.00
C THR A 314 18.84 -19.19 3.35
N ARG A 315 17.76 -19.41 4.11
CA ARG A 315 16.85 -18.35 4.55
C ARG A 315 17.60 -17.25 5.30
N ASP A 316 18.40 -17.60 6.29
CA ASP A 316 19.10 -16.64 7.16
C ASP A 316 20.19 -15.88 6.40
N ARG A 317 20.81 -16.48 5.38
CA ARG A 317 21.72 -15.77 4.47
C ARG A 317 20.98 -14.72 3.64
N LEU A 318 19.80 -15.07 3.12
CA LEU A 318 18.97 -14.14 2.33
C LEU A 318 18.42 -13.00 3.19
N ASP A 319 17.96 -13.29 4.41
CA ASP A 319 17.46 -12.27 5.35
C ASP A 319 18.56 -11.29 5.80
N ARG A 320 19.78 -11.80 6.07
CA ARG A 320 20.94 -10.94 6.35
C ARG A 320 21.25 -10.02 5.18
N ARG A 321 21.30 -10.56 3.96
CA ARG A 321 21.53 -9.74 2.76
C ARG A 321 20.45 -8.68 2.55
N ALA A 322 19.18 -9.00 2.78
CA ALA A 322 18.09 -8.03 2.75
C ALA A 322 18.30 -6.92 3.80
N SER A 323 18.64 -7.31 5.04
CA SER A 323 18.95 -6.38 6.14
C SER A 323 20.10 -5.43 5.80
N ASP A 324 21.17 -5.93 5.18
CA ASP A 324 22.34 -5.14 4.80
C ASP A 324 22.02 -4.10 3.72
N ILE A 325 21.19 -4.48 2.74
CA ILE A 325 20.70 -3.60 1.68
C ILE A 325 19.82 -2.49 2.29
N ILE A 326 18.84 -2.86 3.11
CA ILE A 326 17.93 -1.92 3.80
C ILE A 326 18.74 -0.94 4.67
N ALA A 327 19.72 -1.43 5.44
CA ALA A 327 20.62 -0.59 6.23
C ALA A 327 21.48 0.33 5.34
N GLY A 328 21.82 -0.12 4.13
CA GLY A 328 22.49 0.67 3.10
C GLY A 328 21.69 1.89 2.64
N TYR A 329 20.41 1.72 2.33
CA TYR A 329 19.50 2.82 2.00
C TYR A 329 19.42 3.83 3.15
N ARG A 330 19.36 3.37 4.41
CA ARG A 330 19.37 4.27 5.59
C ARG A 330 20.66 5.06 5.70
N ARG A 331 21.81 4.41 5.52
CA ARG A 331 23.12 5.10 5.48
C ARG A 331 23.17 6.11 4.35
N TRP A 332 22.58 5.81 3.20
CA TRP A 332 22.45 6.77 2.10
C TRP A 332 21.61 7.98 2.51
N VAL A 333 20.41 7.80 3.08
CA VAL A 333 19.58 8.90 3.57
C VAL A 333 20.33 9.75 4.60
N ALA A 334 21.02 9.12 5.56
CA ALA A 334 21.80 9.82 6.58
C ALA A 334 22.96 10.64 5.98
N ARG A 335 23.55 10.23 4.85
CA ARG A 335 24.56 11.02 4.13
C ARG A 335 23.93 12.20 3.41
N VAL A 336 22.81 12.00 2.71
CA VAL A 336 22.08 13.06 2.02
C VAL A 336 21.58 14.12 2.99
N ALA A 337 21.07 13.70 4.16
CA ALA A 337 20.65 14.59 5.25
C ALA A 337 21.77 15.47 5.83
N ARG A 338 23.04 15.16 5.55
CA ARG A 338 24.19 16.00 5.92
C ARG A 338 24.70 16.84 4.75
N ARG A 339 24.50 16.34 3.53
CA ARG A 339 25.04 16.87 2.26
C ARG A 339 24.08 16.52 1.12
N PRO A 340 23.10 17.40 0.82
CA PRO A 340 22.03 17.13 -0.15
C PRO A 340 22.52 16.67 -1.53
N GLN A 341 23.70 17.14 -1.96
CA GLN A 341 24.31 16.80 -3.24
C GLN A 341 24.58 15.29 -3.42
N PHE A 342 24.70 14.51 -2.34
CA PHE A 342 24.83 13.06 -2.45
C PHE A 342 23.59 12.37 -3.02
N ALA A 343 22.43 13.04 -3.04
CA ALA A 343 21.22 12.49 -3.62
C ALA A 343 21.35 12.21 -5.13
N LYS A 344 22.32 12.84 -5.81
CA LYS A 344 22.63 12.63 -7.23
C LYS A 344 23.15 11.21 -7.52
N GLN A 345 23.63 10.50 -6.51
CA GLN A 345 24.13 9.14 -6.63
C GLN A 345 23.19 8.18 -5.91
N ARG A 346 22.61 7.22 -6.63
CA ARG A 346 21.76 6.18 -6.02
C ARG A 346 22.59 5.17 -5.21
N PRO A 347 22.02 4.52 -4.20
CA PRO A 347 22.62 3.32 -3.60
C PRO A 347 22.95 2.27 -4.66
N ALA A 348 24.14 1.69 -4.61
CA ALA A 348 24.62 0.71 -5.59
C ALA A 348 24.11 -0.70 -5.29
N TYR A 349 22.79 -0.87 -5.30
CA TYR A 349 22.12 -2.17 -5.15
C TYR A 349 21.42 -2.55 -6.46
N SER A 350 21.28 -3.85 -6.71
CA SER A 350 20.49 -4.35 -7.84
C SER A 350 19.03 -3.92 -7.73
N HIS A 351 18.29 -3.94 -8.83
CA HIS A 351 16.84 -3.76 -8.78
C HIS A 351 16.19 -4.84 -7.89
N PRO A 352 15.20 -4.52 -7.03
CA PRO A 352 14.63 -5.49 -6.08
C PRO A 352 14.05 -6.74 -6.77
N ALA A 353 13.45 -6.58 -7.96
CA ALA A 353 12.98 -7.70 -8.80
C ALA A 353 14.03 -8.81 -9.00
N VAL A 354 15.30 -8.45 -9.22
CA VAL A 354 16.40 -9.43 -9.38
C VAL A 354 16.63 -10.20 -8.09
N PHE A 355 16.55 -9.52 -6.94
CA PHE A 355 16.69 -10.20 -5.65
C PHE A 355 15.47 -11.07 -5.33
N ARG A 356 14.26 -10.59 -5.63
CA ARG A 356 13.01 -11.36 -5.49
C ARG A 356 13.05 -12.67 -6.29
N GLU A 357 13.55 -12.62 -7.52
CA GLU A 357 13.78 -13.82 -8.35
C GLU A 357 14.70 -14.83 -7.65
N GLN A 358 15.82 -14.36 -7.08
CA GLN A 358 16.74 -15.22 -6.32
C GLN A 358 16.08 -15.85 -5.10
N ILE A 359 15.18 -15.14 -4.41
CA ILE A 359 14.42 -15.72 -3.29
C ILE A 359 13.50 -16.83 -3.78
N LEU A 360 12.71 -16.57 -4.82
CA LEU A 360 11.78 -17.55 -5.37
C LEU A 360 12.50 -18.81 -5.88
N LEU A 361 13.66 -18.65 -6.53
CA LEU A 361 14.51 -19.78 -6.95
C LEU A 361 15.08 -20.58 -5.78
N ALA A 362 15.26 -19.95 -4.61
CA ALA A 362 15.74 -20.60 -3.41
C ALA A 362 14.64 -21.36 -2.65
N ILE A 363 13.35 -21.08 -2.92
CA ILE A 363 12.22 -21.84 -2.39
C ILE A 363 12.08 -23.13 -3.21
N ARG A 364 11.99 -24.26 -2.52
CA ARG A 364 11.89 -25.60 -3.12
C ARG A 364 10.47 -25.83 -3.62
N PRO A 365 10.24 -25.97 -4.94
CA PRO A 365 8.96 -26.42 -5.43
C PRO A 365 8.82 -27.94 -5.21
N ASN A 366 7.58 -28.42 -5.25
CA ASN A 366 7.26 -29.83 -5.28
C ASN A 366 6.96 -30.27 -6.70
N LYS A 367 7.24 -31.54 -6.97
CA LYS A 367 6.87 -32.21 -8.21
C LYS A 367 5.38 -32.55 -8.18
N TYR A 368 4.69 -32.23 -9.27
CA TYR A 368 3.31 -32.59 -9.51
C TYR A 368 3.18 -33.32 -10.84
N ILE A 369 2.16 -34.15 -10.93
CA ILE A 369 1.83 -34.97 -12.08
C ILE A 369 0.51 -34.46 -12.64
N VAL A 370 0.56 -33.94 -13.86
CA VAL A 370 -0.63 -33.67 -14.66
C VAL A 370 -1.08 -35.00 -15.25
N GLN A 371 -2.33 -35.35 -15.01
CA GLN A 371 -2.85 -36.67 -15.31
C GLN A 371 -4.30 -36.61 -15.77
N ARG A 372 -4.67 -37.57 -16.63
CA ARG A 372 -6.00 -37.73 -17.18
C ARG A 372 -6.72 -38.86 -16.47
N LEU A 373 -7.88 -38.55 -15.91
CA LEU A 373 -8.81 -39.51 -15.33
C LEU A 373 -9.83 -39.94 -16.40
N SER A 374 -10.02 -41.24 -16.55
CA SER A 374 -11.13 -41.78 -17.33
C SER A 374 -12.43 -41.64 -16.54
N LEU A 375 -13.44 -41.03 -17.17
CA LEU A 375 -14.81 -40.99 -16.67
C LEU A 375 -15.61 -42.12 -17.33
N GLY A 376 -16.85 -42.35 -16.88
CA GLY A 376 -17.73 -43.35 -17.50
C GLY A 376 -17.92 -43.15 -19.01
N LYS A 377 -18.39 -44.21 -19.67
CA LYS A 377 -18.61 -44.47 -21.11
C LYS A 377 -17.75 -43.81 -22.20
N ASP A 378 -17.33 -42.54 -22.15
CA ASP A 378 -16.38 -41.91 -23.12
C ASP A 378 -15.76 -40.59 -22.60
N GLY A 379 -15.90 -40.27 -21.30
CA GLY A 379 -15.43 -38.99 -20.76
C GLY A 379 -13.99 -39.07 -20.23
N SER A 380 -13.30 -37.93 -20.20
CA SER A 380 -12.06 -37.79 -19.45
C SER A 380 -11.94 -36.40 -18.85
N THR A 381 -11.23 -36.27 -17.73
CA THR A 381 -10.87 -34.98 -17.15
C THR A 381 -9.42 -34.98 -16.70
N ASP A 382 -8.76 -33.85 -16.87
CA ASP A 382 -7.39 -33.65 -16.42
C ASP A 382 -7.39 -33.05 -15.00
N ILE A 383 -6.49 -33.54 -14.16
CA ILE A 383 -6.21 -32.99 -12.83
C ILE A 383 -4.69 -32.91 -12.60
N ILE A 384 -4.31 -32.21 -11.53
CA ILE A 384 -2.92 -32.12 -11.09
C ILE A 384 -2.83 -32.67 -9.67
N ASP A 385 -1.93 -33.62 -9.43
CA ASP A 385 -1.75 -34.22 -8.09
C ASP A 385 -0.29 -34.59 -7.84
N LYS A 386 0.08 -34.81 -6.58
CA LYS A 386 1.45 -35.23 -6.20
C LYS A 386 1.76 -36.66 -6.61
N THR A 387 0.73 -37.49 -6.71
CA THR A 387 0.82 -38.92 -7.06
C THR A 387 -0.07 -39.24 -8.26
N LEU A 388 0.32 -40.23 -9.05
CA LEU A 388 -0.51 -40.74 -10.14
C LEU A 388 -1.65 -41.56 -9.52
N ARG A 389 -2.90 -41.18 -9.80
CA ARG A 389 -4.09 -41.88 -9.29
C ARG A 389 -4.27 -43.23 -9.99
N PRO A 390 -4.85 -44.23 -9.31
CA PRO A 390 -5.13 -45.52 -9.93
C PRO A 390 -5.96 -45.36 -11.21
N GLY A 391 -5.52 -45.99 -12.30
CA GLY A 391 -6.20 -45.94 -13.60
C GLY A 391 -6.04 -44.62 -14.38
N ALA A 392 -5.29 -43.64 -13.85
CA ALA A 392 -5.03 -42.38 -14.54
C ALA A 392 -3.88 -42.50 -15.55
N ALA A 393 -3.99 -41.81 -16.69
CA ALA A 393 -2.88 -41.67 -17.62
C ALA A 393 -2.04 -40.43 -17.28
N LYS A 394 -0.72 -40.60 -17.12
CA LYS A 394 0.20 -39.48 -16.93
C LYS A 394 0.30 -38.67 -18.22
N LEU A 395 0.14 -37.35 -18.13
CA LEU A 395 0.29 -36.43 -19.27
C LEU A 395 1.69 -35.79 -19.27
N PHE A 396 2.02 -35.02 -18.23
CA PHE A 396 3.32 -34.37 -18.06
C PHE A 396 3.57 -34.04 -16.59
N GLU A 397 4.75 -33.55 -16.26
CA GLU A 397 5.15 -33.18 -14.90
C GLU A 397 5.38 -31.69 -14.80
N ILE A 398 5.11 -31.12 -13.63
CA ILE A 398 5.27 -29.70 -13.38
C ILE A 398 5.87 -29.48 -12.00
N ARG A 399 6.44 -28.30 -11.77
CA ARG A 399 6.88 -27.85 -10.45
C ARG A 399 6.01 -26.71 -9.94
N ALA A 400 5.42 -26.91 -8.76
CA ALA A 400 4.56 -25.94 -8.10
C ALA A 400 4.70 -26.02 -6.58
N TYR A 401 4.06 -25.13 -5.83
CA TYR A 401 4.14 -25.12 -4.36
C TYR A 401 2.94 -25.84 -3.75
N ASP A 402 3.15 -26.53 -2.64
CA ASP A 402 2.13 -27.38 -2.02
C ASP A 402 1.49 -26.78 -0.77
N LYS A 403 1.89 -25.56 -0.44
CA LYS A 403 1.43 -24.81 0.72
C LYS A 403 1.27 -23.34 0.35
N PRO A 404 0.38 -22.62 1.05
CA PRO A 404 0.31 -21.16 0.91
C PRO A 404 1.59 -20.52 1.44
N GLY A 405 1.78 -19.25 1.09
CA GLY A 405 2.84 -18.41 1.65
C GLY A 405 4.02 -18.14 0.71
N VAL A 406 4.00 -18.65 -0.53
CA VAL A 406 4.93 -18.21 -1.58
C VAL A 406 4.32 -17.02 -2.32
N PRO A 407 4.93 -15.82 -2.28
CA PRO A 407 4.26 -14.64 -2.84
C PRO A 407 4.14 -14.63 -4.36
N GLY A 408 3.05 -14.04 -4.83
CA GLY A 408 2.65 -14.08 -6.24
C GLY A 408 2.00 -15.40 -6.65
N THR A 409 1.83 -16.35 -5.72
CA THR A 409 1.10 -17.59 -6.02
C THR A 409 -0.36 -17.49 -5.59
N VAL A 410 -1.23 -18.07 -6.40
CA VAL A 410 -2.66 -18.23 -6.16
C VAL A 410 -2.98 -19.70 -5.96
N ASN A 411 -3.98 -19.99 -5.12
CA ASN A 411 -4.46 -21.35 -4.94
C ASN A 411 -5.22 -21.79 -6.21
N LEU A 412 -4.78 -22.90 -6.80
CA LEU A 412 -5.41 -23.60 -7.90
C LEU A 412 -5.99 -24.90 -7.35
N MET A 413 -7.31 -25.07 -7.48
CA MET A 413 -8.04 -26.21 -6.94
C MET A 413 -8.79 -26.96 -8.04
N PHE A 414 -8.67 -28.28 -8.04
CA PHE A 414 -9.48 -29.17 -8.85
C PHE A 414 -10.59 -29.73 -7.98
N VAL A 415 -11.84 -29.58 -8.40
CA VAL A 415 -13.00 -29.96 -7.61
C VAL A 415 -13.99 -30.79 -8.43
N LYS A 416 -14.72 -31.70 -7.77
CA LYS A 416 -15.76 -32.55 -8.35
C LYS A 416 -17.11 -32.24 -7.71
N LYS A 417 -18.20 -32.22 -8.49
CA LYS A 417 -19.55 -32.08 -7.94
C LYS A 417 -19.96 -33.38 -7.24
N ARG A 418 -20.46 -33.30 -6.00
CA ARG A 418 -20.89 -34.49 -5.25
C ARG A 418 -21.98 -35.25 -6.02
N GLY A 419 -21.78 -36.56 -6.19
CA GLY A 419 -22.72 -37.44 -6.88
C GLY A 419 -22.78 -37.29 -8.40
N GLU A 420 -21.95 -36.44 -9.02
CA GLU A 420 -21.93 -36.23 -10.47
C GLU A 420 -20.49 -36.30 -11.02
N ASP A 421 -20.30 -36.83 -12.23
CA ASP A 421 -19.03 -36.73 -12.95
C ASP A 421 -18.88 -35.35 -13.63
N LYS A 422 -18.95 -34.31 -12.80
CA LYS A 422 -18.71 -32.92 -13.20
C LYS A 422 -17.54 -32.33 -12.42
N PHE A 423 -16.57 -31.83 -13.15
CA PHE A 423 -15.30 -31.33 -12.65
C PHE A 423 -15.17 -29.86 -13.03
N THR A 424 -14.59 -29.07 -12.14
CA THR A 424 -14.18 -27.70 -12.46
C THR A 424 -12.84 -27.37 -11.79
N CYS A 425 -12.16 -26.38 -12.34
CA CYS A 425 -10.92 -25.84 -11.80
C CYS A 425 -11.20 -24.42 -11.29
N LEU A 426 -10.83 -24.16 -10.05
CA LEU A 426 -11.02 -22.87 -9.38
C LEU A 426 -9.65 -22.26 -9.10
N MET A 427 -9.49 -20.98 -9.40
CA MET A 427 -8.25 -20.25 -9.13
C MET A 427 -8.59 -19.01 -8.30
N GLY A 428 -7.99 -18.91 -7.11
CA GLY A 428 -8.18 -17.77 -6.20
C GLY A 428 -9.61 -17.57 -5.68
N ARG A 429 -10.40 -18.65 -5.55
CA ARG A 429 -11.80 -18.60 -5.08
C ARG A 429 -12.08 -19.74 -4.11
N SER A 430 -13.09 -19.60 -3.26
CA SER A 430 -13.56 -20.69 -2.38
C SER A 430 -14.20 -21.84 -3.16
N VAL A 431 -14.16 -23.05 -2.58
CA VAL A 431 -14.86 -24.22 -3.13
C VAL A 431 -16.36 -23.94 -3.19
N THR A 432 -16.97 -24.15 -4.36
CA THR A 432 -18.41 -23.96 -4.57
C THR A 432 -19.21 -24.95 -3.72
N PRO A 433 -20.29 -24.54 -3.03
CA PRO A 433 -21.17 -25.46 -2.32
C PRO A 433 -21.63 -26.62 -3.21
N GLY A 434 -21.59 -27.84 -2.67
CA GLY A 434 -21.90 -29.06 -3.42
C GLY A 434 -20.74 -29.65 -4.22
N TYR A 435 -19.56 -29.02 -4.20
CA TYR A 435 -18.33 -29.59 -4.74
C TYR A 435 -17.41 -30.11 -3.63
N GLU A 436 -16.64 -31.16 -3.95
CA GLU A 436 -15.56 -31.71 -3.13
C GLU A 436 -14.21 -31.41 -3.76
N MET A 437 -13.21 -31.10 -2.94
CA MET A 437 -11.85 -30.82 -3.40
C MET A 437 -11.10 -32.12 -3.69
N LEU A 438 -10.61 -32.26 -4.92
CA LEU A 438 -9.80 -33.40 -5.34
C LEU A 438 -8.33 -33.18 -5.06
N SER A 439 -7.82 -32.00 -5.46
CA SER A 439 -6.42 -31.62 -5.30
C SER A 439 -6.27 -30.10 -5.30
N GLN A 440 -5.17 -29.63 -4.72
CA GLN A 440 -4.81 -28.21 -4.67
C GLN A 440 -3.31 -28.00 -4.75
N LEU A 441 -2.91 -26.85 -5.29
CA LEU A 441 -1.53 -26.40 -5.42
C LEU A 441 -1.48 -24.87 -5.57
N TRP A 442 -0.31 -24.30 -5.34
CA TRP A 442 -0.04 -22.87 -5.46
C TRP A 442 0.83 -22.61 -6.69
N VAL A 443 0.29 -21.81 -7.62
CA VAL A 443 0.85 -21.50 -8.94
C VAL A 443 0.86 -19.99 -9.16
N PHE A 444 1.64 -19.48 -10.11
CA PHE A 444 1.59 -18.05 -10.43
C PHE A 444 0.44 -17.77 -11.41
N ASP A 445 -0.30 -16.69 -11.19
CA ASP A 445 -1.35 -16.20 -12.11
C ASP A 445 -0.81 -15.24 -13.18
N ALA A 446 0.46 -14.82 -13.04
CA ALA A 446 1.22 -14.03 -13.99
C ALA A 446 2.64 -14.64 -14.18
N PRO A 447 3.29 -14.43 -15.34
CA PRO A 447 4.62 -14.98 -15.56
C PRO A 447 5.63 -14.32 -14.62
N VAL A 448 6.52 -15.13 -14.04
CA VAL A 448 7.65 -14.66 -13.23
C VAL A 448 8.93 -15.08 -13.93
N HIS A 449 9.69 -14.10 -14.40
CA HIS A 449 10.96 -14.30 -15.10
C HIS A 449 11.86 -15.29 -14.34
N ALA A 450 12.44 -16.25 -15.07
CA ALA A 450 13.29 -17.36 -14.60
C ALA A 450 12.70 -18.31 -13.53
N VAL A 451 11.51 -18.03 -12.98
CA VAL A 451 10.89 -18.83 -11.92
C VAL A 451 9.73 -19.65 -12.47
N GLY A 452 8.76 -18.99 -13.12
CA GLY A 452 7.54 -19.61 -13.62
C GLY A 452 7.12 -18.94 -14.91
N ASN A 453 7.67 -19.40 -16.02
CA ASN A 453 7.45 -18.83 -17.36
C ASN A 453 6.75 -19.81 -18.32
N GLU A 454 6.49 -21.05 -17.90
CA GLU A 454 5.70 -21.99 -18.69
C GLU A 454 4.23 -21.83 -18.40
N THR A 455 3.42 -21.74 -19.45
CA THR A 455 1.97 -21.53 -19.34
C THR A 455 1.23 -22.86 -19.47
N VAL A 456 0.31 -23.11 -18.55
CA VAL A 456 -0.70 -24.17 -18.68
C VAL A 456 -2.06 -23.52 -18.84
N GLU A 457 -2.71 -23.79 -19.97
CA GLU A 457 -4.09 -23.38 -20.21
C GLU A 457 -5.05 -24.41 -19.60
N VAL A 458 -6.06 -23.90 -18.89
CA VAL A 458 -7.21 -24.66 -18.41
C VAL A 458 -8.36 -24.45 -19.38
N VAL A 459 -8.73 -25.52 -20.09
CA VAL A 459 -9.88 -25.54 -20.99
C VAL A 459 -11.02 -26.27 -20.29
N THR A 460 -12.10 -25.56 -19.96
CA THR A 460 -13.30 -26.25 -19.45
C THR A 460 -14.18 -26.68 -20.61
N ARG A 461 -14.77 -27.87 -20.48
CA ARG A 461 -15.73 -28.43 -21.44
C ARG A 461 -17.09 -28.57 -20.75
N PRO A 462 -17.90 -27.49 -20.66
CA PRO A 462 -19.12 -27.46 -19.85
C PRO A 462 -20.12 -28.58 -20.19
N ARG A 463 -20.25 -28.92 -21.47
CA ARG A 463 -21.14 -30.00 -21.94
C ARG A 463 -20.71 -31.39 -21.48
N MET A 464 -19.41 -31.60 -21.26
CA MET A 464 -18.85 -32.88 -20.81
C MET A 464 -18.55 -32.88 -19.31
N GLY A 465 -18.78 -31.76 -18.61
CA GLY A 465 -18.43 -31.64 -17.21
C GLY A 465 -16.95 -31.88 -16.93
N SER A 466 -16.05 -31.60 -17.88
CA SER A 466 -14.64 -31.96 -17.74
C SER A 466 -13.69 -30.79 -17.99
N ILE A 467 -12.44 -30.99 -17.59
CA ILE A 467 -11.34 -30.04 -17.72
C ILE A 467 -10.25 -30.69 -18.58
N GLU A 468 -9.58 -29.89 -19.40
CA GLU A 468 -8.38 -30.29 -20.14
C GLU A 468 -7.25 -29.30 -19.85
N LEU A 469 -6.04 -29.82 -19.64
CA LEU A 469 -4.85 -29.04 -19.31
C LEU A 469 -3.84 -29.09 -20.46
N VAL A 470 -3.51 -27.93 -21.02
CA VAL A 470 -2.68 -27.85 -22.24
C VAL A 470 -1.43 -26.99 -21.97
N PRO A 471 -0.22 -27.57 -22.02
CA PRO A 471 1.02 -26.79 -21.95
C PRO A 471 1.20 -25.98 -23.24
N ARG A 472 1.63 -24.72 -23.14
CA ARG A 472 1.83 -23.81 -24.27
C ARG A 472 3.28 -23.31 -24.30
N HIS A 473 3.95 -23.47 -25.44
CA HIS A 473 5.36 -23.15 -25.60
C HIS A 473 5.66 -21.80 -26.32
N ASP A 474 4.67 -20.93 -26.63
CA ASP A 474 4.94 -19.67 -27.38
C ASP A 474 3.92 -18.52 -27.14
N GLU A 475 4.43 -17.39 -26.62
CA GLU A 475 3.74 -16.11 -26.35
C GLU A 475 3.22 -15.39 -27.62
N ALA A 476 3.91 -15.53 -28.76
CA ALA A 476 3.58 -14.80 -30.00
C ALA A 476 2.30 -15.31 -30.69
N SER A 477 1.89 -16.54 -30.36
CA SER A 477 0.64 -17.15 -30.82
C SER A 477 -0.59 -16.60 -30.07
N MET A 478 -0.39 -16.10 -28.84
CA MET A 478 -1.43 -15.60 -27.93
C MET A 478 -2.08 -14.32 -28.45
N ARG A 479 -1.27 -13.31 -28.82
CA ARG A 479 -1.77 -12.03 -29.37
C ARG A 479 -2.58 -12.23 -30.64
N ARG A 480 -2.17 -13.17 -31.49
CA ARG A 480 -2.85 -13.47 -32.77
C ARG A 480 -4.19 -14.19 -32.59
N ARG A 481 -4.34 -15.05 -31.58
CA ARG A 481 -5.63 -15.76 -31.32
C ARG A 481 -6.61 -14.94 -30.50
N LEU A 482 -6.15 -14.16 -29.53
CA LEU A 482 -7.00 -13.22 -28.79
C LEU A 482 -7.52 -12.09 -29.69
N ALA A 483 -6.71 -11.60 -30.63
CA ALA A 483 -7.14 -10.60 -31.62
C ALA A 483 -8.14 -11.16 -32.64
N ARG A 484 -8.07 -12.45 -32.99
CA ARG A 484 -8.97 -13.09 -33.98
C ARG A 484 -10.37 -13.44 -33.46
N ARG A 485 -10.64 -13.30 -32.16
CA ARG A 485 -11.95 -13.63 -31.53
C ARG A 485 -12.65 -12.45 -30.85
N ALA A 486 -12.11 -11.23 -30.95
CA ALA A 486 -12.80 -10.03 -30.53
C ALA A 486 -13.52 -9.38 -31.72
N PRO A 487 -14.79 -8.93 -31.60
CA PRO A 487 -15.35 -8.00 -32.58
C PRO A 487 -14.51 -6.72 -32.57
N GLN A 488 -14.15 -6.21 -33.74
CA GLN A 488 -13.44 -4.95 -33.89
C GLN A 488 -14.23 -3.82 -33.21
N VAL A 489 -13.67 -3.23 -32.16
CA VAL A 489 -13.92 -1.83 -31.79
C VAL A 489 -12.59 -1.22 -31.35
N SER A 490 -12.37 0.00 -31.82
CA SER A 490 -11.15 0.78 -31.94
C SER A 490 -10.41 1.14 -30.63
N LEU A 491 -9.16 1.55 -30.83
CA LEU A 491 -8.15 1.99 -29.87
C LEU A 491 -8.67 2.97 -28.79
N TRP A 492 -8.16 2.84 -27.55
CA TRP A 492 -7.35 3.83 -26.79
C TRP A 492 -7.21 3.43 -25.30
N SER A 493 -6.00 3.61 -24.77
CA SER A 493 -5.54 3.61 -23.36
C SER A 493 -5.41 2.30 -22.57
N ASN A 494 -4.19 2.08 -22.04
CA ASN A 494 -3.72 0.96 -21.23
C ASN A 494 -3.99 1.19 -19.74
N GLY A 495 -4.50 0.16 -19.05
CA GLY A 495 -4.52 0.04 -17.59
C GLY A 495 -4.60 -1.45 -17.20
N PRO A 496 -3.97 -1.90 -16.10
CA PRO A 496 -3.97 -3.30 -15.71
C PRO A 496 -5.27 -3.60 -14.97
N GLY A 497 -6.25 -4.17 -15.68
CA GLY A 497 -7.57 -4.40 -15.10
C GLY A 497 -8.60 -4.87 -16.11
N LYS A 498 -8.32 -5.97 -16.81
CA LYS A 498 -9.36 -6.68 -17.59
C LYS A 498 -9.23 -8.19 -17.40
N SER A 499 -9.70 -8.67 -16.24
CA SER A 499 -10.17 -10.05 -16.13
C SER A 499 -11.52 -10.15 -16.83
N ARG A 500 -11.51 -10.53 -18.11
CA ARG A 500 -12.70 -11.02 -18.80
C ARG A 500 -12.94 -12.46 -18.35
N ALA A 501 -13.69 -12.64 -17.26
CA ALA A 501 -14.28 -13.93 -16.94
C ALA A 501 -15.49 -14.16 -17.86
N ALA A 502 -15.23 -14.60 -19.09
CA ALA A 502 -16.20 -15.39 -19.85
C ALA A 502 -15.91 -16.87 -19.52
N ALA A 503 -16.95 -17.66 -19.26
CA ALA A 503 -16.80 -19.07 -18.94
C ALA A 503 -15.96 -19.80 -20.00
N GLY A 504 -14.77 -20.29 -19.62
CA GLY A 504 -14.14 -21.42 -20.29
C GLY A 504 -12.65 -21.38 -20.61
N LEU A 505 -11.89 -20.34 -20.25
CA LEU A 505 -10.44 -20.35 -20.45
C LEU A 505 -9.72 -19.46 -19.42
N PHE A 506 -8.81 -20.02 -18.65
CA PHE A 506 -7.81 -19.26 -17.90
C PHE A 506 -6.48 -20.01 -17.92
N ALA A 507 -5.38 -19.32 -17.62
CA ALA A 507 -4.04 -19.89 -17.64
C ALA A 507 -3.32 -19.61 -16.33
N PHE A 508 -2.36 -20.46 -15.99
CA PHE A 508 -1.45 -20.27 -14.87
C PHE A 508 -0.01 -20.59 -15.30
N TYR A 509 0.95 -20.12 -14.51
CA TYR A 509 2.37 -20.20 -14.82
C TYR A 509 3.12 -21.04 -13.80
N ILE A 510 4.00 -21.89 -14.31
CA ILE A 510 4.74 -22.89 -13.55
C ILE A 510 6.19 -22.95 -13.99
N ARG A 511 6.99 -23.64 -13.17
CA ARG A 511 8.36 -23.98 -13.52
C ARG A 511 8.36 -25.34 -14.22
N SER A 512 9.15 -25.44 -15.29
CA SER A 512 9.42 -26.71 -15.97
C SER A 512 9.99 -27.74 -14.99
N ALA A 513 9.55 -29.00 -15.14
CA ALA A 513 9.95 -30.09 -14.25
C ALA A 513 11.38 -30.57 -14.49
#